data_AF-A0A3A4W3A7-F1
#
_entry.id   AF-A0A3A4W3A7-F1
#
_cell.length_a   1.000
_cell.length_b   1.000
_cell.length_c   1.000
_cell.angle_alpha   90.00
_cell.angle_beta   90.00
_cell.angle_gamma   90.00
#
_symmetry.space_group_name_H-M   'P 1'
#
loop_
_entity.id
_entity.type
_entity.pdbx_description
1 polymer ?
#
loop_
_entity_poly.entity_id
_entity_poly.type
_entity_poly.pdbx_seq_one_letter_code
_entity_poly.pdbx_strand_id
1 'polypeptide(L)'
;MIEINNRLEKCMICKKEYTSVHAEIMPGVMIYVCEDCAEAARHNFIWLCMNCGQVYLRPKKLAISRMGDEGLKKAYMMCEEMQIIQGIDVCISCDPEGILNYMETQKVAMEC
;
A
#
# COMPACT_ATOMS: atom_id res chain seq x y z
N MET A 1 19.71 -14.24 24.03
CA MET A 1 19.72 -15.07 22.81
C MET A 1 18.51 -14.65 21.99
N ILE A 2 18.72 -14.08 20.80
CA ILE A 2 17.62 -13.71 19.92
C ILE A 2 17.25 -15.00 19.17
N GLU A 3 16.12 -15.59 19.52
CA GLU A 3 15.54 -16.67 18.73
C GLU A 3 15.15 -16.10 17.37
N ILE A 4 16.01 -16.33 16.37
CA ILE A 4 15.66 -16.08 14.98
C ILE A 4 14.68 -17.19 14.60
N ASN A 5 13.40 -16.95 14.87
CA ASN A 5 12.32 -17.76 14.32
C ASN A 5 12.40 -17.66 12.79
N ASN A 6 13.04 -18.63 12.15
CA ASN A 6 13.07 -18.83 10.69
C ASN A 6 11.70 -19.27 10.16
N ARG A 7 10.64 -18.60 10.59
CA ARG A 7 9.27 -18.90 10.21
C ARG A 7 9.03 -18.28 8.84
N LEU A 8 9.09 -19.13 7.82
CA LEU A 8 8.69 -18.78 6.47
C LEU A 8 7.17 -18.77 6.40
N GLU A 9 6.61 -17.64 5.97
CA GLU A 9 5.17 -17.47 5.77
C GLU A 9 4.88 -17.01 4.34
N LYS A 10 3.65 -17.24 3.90
CA LYS A 10 3.27 -16.95 2.53
C LYS A 10 3.20 -15.43 2.31
N CYS A 11 3.89 -14.93 1.29
CA CYS A 11 3.90 -13.52 0.92
C CYS A 11 2.48 -12.98 0.81
N MET A 12 2.17 -11.96 1.60
CA MET A 12 0.82 -11.42 1.71
C MET A 12 0.42 -10.54 0.52
N ILE A 13 1.36 -10.22 -0.38
CA ILE A 13 1.10 -9.46 -1.61
C ILE A 13 0.80 -10.42 -2.77
N CYS A 14 1.78 -11.24 -3.20
CA CYS A 14 1.60 -12.08 -4.38
C CYS A 14 0.89 -13.41 -4.08
N LYS A 15 0.93 -13.89 -2.83
CA LYS A 15 0.44 -15.21 -2.41
C LYS A 15 1.05 -16.37 -3.24
N LYS A 16 2.26 -16.22 -3.77
CA LYS A 16 2.95 -17.25 -4.58
C LYS A 16 4.12 -17.90 -3.85
N GLU A 17 4.84 -17.13 -3.05
CA GLU A 17 6.09 -17.54 -2.43
C GLU A 17 5.99 -17.53 -0.91
N TYR A 18 6.86 -18.31 -0.26
CA TYR A 18 7.10 -18.22 1.18
C TYR A 18 8.35 -17.39 1.43
N THR A 19 8.33 -16.59 2.48
CA THR A 19 9.40 -15.63 2.78
C THR A 19 9.54 -15.42 4.28
N SER A 20 10.74 -15.06 4.71
CA SER A 20 11.04 -14.55 6.06
C SER A 20 11.17 -13.02 6.08
N VAL A 21 11.03 -12.35 4.94
CA VAL A 21 11.09 -10.90 4.86
C VAL A 21 9.74 -10.33 5.28
N HIS A 22 9.79 -9.23 6.02
CA HIS A 22 8.60 -8.59 6.57
C HIS A 22 8.63 -7.08 6.34
N ALA A 23 7.44 -6.50 6.18
CA ALA A 23 7.22 -5.06 6.04
C ALA A 23 6.16 -4.61 7.04
N GLU A 24 6.38 -3.46 7.67
CA GLU A 24 5.39 -2.79 8.49
C GLU A 24 4.40 -2.05 7.57
N ILE A 25 3.10 -2.32 7.73
CA ILE A 25 2.06 -1.74 6.89
C ILE A 25 1.15 -0.76 7.63
N MET A 26 1.18 -0.83 8.96
CA MET A 26 0.60 0.09 9.92
C MET A 26 1.44 0.00 11.20
N PRO A 27 1.43 1.00 12.09
CA PRO A 27 2.21 0.94 13.33
C PRO A 27 1.97 -0.35 14.13
N GLY A 28 3.03 -1.12 14.34
CA GLY A 28 3.01 -2.41 15.05
C GLY A 28 2.46 -3.59 14.25
N VAL A 29 2.07 -3.40 12.99
CA VAL A 29 1.48 -4.45 12.13
C VAL A 29 2.45 -4.81 11.01
N MET A 30 3.11 -5.95 11.20
CA MET A 30 4.04 -6.53 10.23
C MET A 30 3.36 -7.60 9.37
N ILE A 31 3.69 -7.65 8.09
CA ILE A 31 3.28 -8.71 7.16
C ILE A 31 4.49 -9.32 6.47
N TYR A 32 4.33 -10.55 5.99
CA TYR A 32 5.36 -11.22 5.19
C TYR A 32 5.29 -10.78 3.73
N VAL A 33 6.43 -10.39 3.15
CA VAL A 33 6.53 -9.86 1.80
C VAL A 33 7.78 -10.41 1.13
N CYS A 34 7.65 -11.07 -0.03
CA CYS A 34 8.82 -11.59 -0.75
C CYS A 34 9.62 -10.45 -1.39
N GLU A 35 10.88 -10.72 -1.73
CA GLU A 35 11.82 -9.74 -2.27
C GLU A 35 11.28 -9.06 -3.53
N ASP A 36 10.66 -9.82 -4.45
CA ASP A 36 10.05 -9.27 -5.67
C ASP A 36 8.94 -8.25 -5.37
N CYS A 37 8.12 -8.53 -4.35
CA CYS A 37 7.04 -7.62 -3.94
C CYS A 37 7.60 -6.38 -3.20
N ALA A 38 8.66 -6.56 -2.43
CA ALA A 38 9.36 -5.45 -1.77
C ALA A 38 10.04 -4.55 -2.81
N GLU A 39 10.63 -5.12 -3.86
CA GLU A 39 11.22 -4.36 -4.97
C GLU A 39 10.13 -3.64 -5.77
N ALA A 40 9.01 -4.31 -6.05
CA ALA A 40 7.88 -3.70 -6.74
C ALA A 40 7.33 -2.46 -5.98
N ALA A 41 7.42 -2.43 -4.64
CA ALA A 41 7.00 -1.31 -3.81
C ALA A 41 7.89 -0.05 -3.97
N ARG A 42 9.07 -0.17 -4.59
CA ARG A 42 9.88 1.01 -4.97
C ARG A 42 9.22 1.79 -6.10
N HIS A 43 8.58 1.11 -7.04
CA HIS A 43 7.98 1.74 -8.22
C HIS A 43 6.46 1.85 -8.15
N ASN A 44 5.83 1.18 -7.19
CA ASN A 44 4.39 1.15 -7.01
C ASN A 44 4.02 1.53 -5.58
N PHE A 45 2.89 2.22 -5.43
CA PHE A 45 2.13 2.16 -4.19
C PHE A 45 1.44 0.81 -4.13
N ILE A 46 1.63 0.11 -3.01
CA ILE A 46 0.96 -1.16 -2.73
C ILE A 46 0.04 -0.95 -1.54
N TRP A 47 -1.26 -1.15 -1.75
CA TRP A 47 -2.26 -1.16 -0.68
C TRP A 47 -2.78 -2.57 -0.44
N LEU A 48 -2.78 -2.99 0.81
CA LEU A 48 -3.34 -4.26 1.26
C LEU A 48 -4.60 -3.99 2.10
N CYS A 49 -5.73 -4.51 1.66
CA CYS A 49 -6.96 -4.49 2.44
C CYS A 49 -6.82 -5.44 3.64
N MET A 50 -6.95 -4.91 4.85
CA MET A 50 -6.83 -5.68 6.08
C MET A 50 -8.06 -6.55 6.35
N ASN A 51 -9.21 -6.22 5.75
CA ASN A 51 -10.44 -7.00 5.89
C ASN A 51 -10.48 -8.24 4.97
N CYS A 52 -10.15 -8.10 3.68
CA CYS A 52 -10.26 -9.21 2.71
C CYS A 52 -8.93 -9.69 2.12
N GLY A 53 -7.81 -9.03 2.44
CA GLY A 53 -6.49 -9.37 1.91
C GLY A 53 -6.27 -8.99 0.45
N GLN A 54 -7.20 -8.25 -0.17
CA GLN A 54 -7.07 -7.76 -1.54
C GLN A 54 -5.90 -6.78 -1.66
N VAL A 55 -5.15 -6.88 -2.74
CA VAL A 55 -3.98 -6.05 -3.02
C VAL A 55 -4.25 -5.15 -4.21
N TYR A 56 -3.90 -3.88 -4.08
CA TYR A 56 -3.96 -2.89 -5.15
C TYR A 56 -2.56 -2.35 -5.42
N LEU A 57 -2.15 -2.40 -6.68
CA LEU A 57 -0.87 -1.87 -7.14
C LEU A 57 -1.13 -0.67 -8.03
N ARG A 58 -0.43 0.44 -7.76
CA ARG A 58 -0.49 1.63 -8.60
C ARG A 58 0.90 2.18 -8.86
N PRO A 59 1.30 2.35 -10.15
CA PRO A 59 2.59 2.95 -10.47
C PRO A 59 2.71 4.35 -9.88
N LYS A 60 3.79 4.60 -9.11
CA LYS A 60 4.00 5.90 -8.44
C LYS A 60 4.03 7.04 -9.45
N LYS A 61 4.77 6.85 -10.56
CA LYS A 61 4.87 7.85 -11.64
C LYS A 61 3.52 8.26 -12.20
N LEU A 62 2.59 7.31 -12.34
CA LEU A 62 1.24 7.58 -12.83
C LEU A 62 0.36 8.27 -11.78
N ALA A 63 0.51 7.92 -10.51
CA ALA A 63 -0.21 8.58 -9.43
C ALA A 63 0.26 10.03 -9.27
N ILE A 64 1.58 10.25 -9.23
CA ILE A 64 2.23 11.56 -9.08
C ILE A 64 1.92 12.47 -10.28
N SER A 65 1.94 11.95 -11.51
CA SER A 65 1.65 12.76 -12.70
C SER A 65 0.20 13.29 -12.76
N ARG A 66 -0.72 12.64 -12.04
CA ARG A 66 -2.13 13.04 -11.93
C ARG A 66 -2.43 13.91 -10.71
N MET A 67 -1.44 14.17 -9.84
CA MET A 67 -1.61 15.08 -8.72
C MET A 67 -1.65 16.52 -9.23
N GLY A 68 -2.67 17.27 -8.83
CA GLY A 68 -2.78 18.71 -9.13
C GLY A 68 -1.93 19.58 -8.21
N ASP A 69 -1.56 19.08 -7.03
CA ASP A 69 -0.75 19.79 -6.04
C ASP A 69 0.75 19.59 -6.30
N GLU A 70 1.42 20.67 -6.71
CA GLU A 70 2.85 20.67 -7.03
C GLU A 70 3.76 20.48 -5.79
N GLY A 71 3.30 20.84 -4.59
CA GLY A 71 4.02 20.62 -3.33
C GLY A 71 4.06 19.14 -2.96
N LEU A 72 2.90 18.48 -2.99
CA LEU A 72 2.74 17.04 -2.82
C LEU A 72 3.54 16.26 -3.87
N LYS A 73 3.46 16.69 -5.13
CA LYS A 73 4.22 16.10 -6.24
C LYS A 73 5.73 16.12 -5.99
N LYS A 74 6.28 17.26 -5.54
CA LYS A 74 7.70 17.38 -5.17
C LYS A 74 8.05 16.50 -3.98
N ALA A 75 7.23 16.49 -2.92
CA ALA A 75 7.46 15.64 -1.76
C ALA A 75 7.50 14.15 -2.14
N TYR A 76 6.60 13.72 -3.03
CA TYR A 76 6.59 12.35 -3.53
C TYR A 76 7.79 12.02 -4.42
N MET A 77 8.27 12.95 -5.25
CA MET A 77 9.52 12.76 -6.01
C MET A 77 10.73 12.55 -5.08
N MET A 78 10.77 13.26 -3.94
CA MET A 78 11.82 13.06 -2.94
C MET A 78 11.76 11.70 -2.23
N CYS A 79 10.62 11.01 -2.33
CA CYS A 79 10.39 9.69 -1.74
C CYS A 79 10.28 8.58 -2.80
N GLU A 80 10.73 8.82 -4.05
CA GLU A 80 10.51 7.91 -5.18
C GLU A 80 11.07 6.51 -4.90
N GLU A 81 12.19 6.42 -4.17
CA GLU A 81 12.85 5.15 -3.82
C GLU A 81 12.30 4.46 -2.56
N MET A 82 11.44 5.13 -1.76
CA MET A 82 10.90 4.53 -0.54
C MET A 82 9.98 3.35 -0.86
N GLN A 83 10.15 2.21 -0.21
CA GLN A 83 9.23 1.09 -0.32
C GLN A 83 7.96 1.42 0.47
N ILE A 84 6.87 1.72 -0.23
CA ILE A 84 5.59 2.09 0.41
C ILE A 84 4.60 0.95 0.22
N ILE A 85 4.39 0.21 1.30
CA ILE A 85 3.35 -0.80 1.43
C ILE A 85 2.47 -0.35 2.59
N GLN A 86 1.18 -0.16 2.34
CA GLN A 86 0.23 0.35 3.34
C GLN A 86 -0.95 -0.60 3.52
N GLY A 87 -1.31 -0.83 4.78
CA GLY A 87 -2.58 -1.44 5.13
C GLY A 87 -3.68 -0.41 4.97
N ILE A 88 -4.81 -0.81 4.39
CA ILE A 88 -6.05 -0.03 4.41
C ILE A 88 -7.11 -0.84 5.14
N ASP A 89 -7.90 -0.19 5.99
CA ASP A 89 -8.91 -0.87 6.82
C ASP A 89 -9.95 -1.58 5.95
N VAL A 90 -10.43 -0.89 4.92
CA VAL A 90 -11.47 -1.37 4.01
C VAL A 90 -11.15 -0.97 2.58
N CYS A 91 -11.46 -1.85 1.63
CA CYS A 91 -11.35 -1.56 0.20
C CYS A 91 -12.72 -1.48 -0.47
N ILE A 92 -12.75 -1.00 -1.72
CA ILE A 92 -13.98 -0.89 -2.51
C ILE A 92 -14.71 -2.23 -2.71
N SER A 93 -13.99 -3.36 -2.65
CA SER A 93 -14.63 -4.68 -2.72
C SER A 93 -15.34 -5.07 -1.41
N CYS A 94 -14.88 -4.53 -0.28
CA CYS A 94 -15.48 -4.78 1.04
C CYS A 94 -16.63 -3.82 1.35
N ASP A 95 -16.49 -2.57 0.93
CA ASP A 95 -17.50 -1.52 1.15
C ASP A 95 -17.57 -0.58 -0.07
N PRO A 96 -18.28 -0.99 -1.14
CA PRO A 96 -18.42 -0.15 -2.33
C PRO A 96 -19.13 1.17 -2.02
N GLU A 97 -20.20 1.14 -1.24
CA GLU A 97 -21.05 2.30 -0.95
C GLU A 97 -20.31 3.33 -0.08
N GLY A 98 -19.63 2.90 0.98
CA GLY A 98 -18.86 3.80 1.84
C GLY A 98 -17.73 4.52 1.09
N ILE A 99 -17.05 3.81 0.18
CA ILE A 99 -16.01 4.41 -0.67
C ILE A 99 -16.59 5.44 -1.64
N LEU A 100 -17.73 5.14 -2.28
CA LEU A 100 -18.40 6.09 -3.17
C LEU A 100 -18.84 7.36 -2.43
N ASN A 101 -19.46 7.20 -1.26
CA ASN A 101 -19.88 8.33 -0.42
C ASN A 101 -18.70 9.22 0.00
N TYR A 102 -17.56 8.61 0.37
CA TYR A 102 -16.33 9.35 0.68
C TYR A 102 -15.82 10.15 -0.52
N MET A 103 -15.80 9.55 -1.72
CA MET A 103 -15.36 10.22 -2.93
C MET A 103 -16.26 11.39 -3.32
N GLU A 104 -17.57 11.27 -3.12
CA GLU A 104 -18.52 12.37 -3.36
C GLU A 104 -18.30 13.51 -2.37
N THR A 105 -18.11 13.20 -1.09
CA THR A 105 -17.84 14.20 -0.04
C THR A 105 -16.56 14.99 -0.32
N GLN A 106 -15.50 14.33 -0.82
CA GLN A 106 -14.26 15.00 -1.22
C GLN A 106 -14.44 15.96 -2.40
N LYS A 107 -15.26 15.61 -3.40
CA LYS A 107 -15.53 16.50 -4.53
C LYS A 107 -16.21 17.78 -4.06
N VAL A 108 -17.23 17.66 -3.20
CA VAL A 108 -17.97 18.81 -2.66
C VAL A 108 -17.04 19.71 -1.83
N ALA A 109 -16.10 19.15 -1.08
CA ALA A 109 -15.12 19.90 -0.31
C ALA A 109 -14.06 20.63 -1.15
N MET A 110 -13.82 20.20 -2.40
CA MET A 110 -12.89 20.86 -3.33
C MET A 110 -13.56 21.96 -4.16
N GLU A 111 -14.90 22.01 -4.21
CA GLU A 111 -15.68 22.97 -4.99
C GLU A 111 -16.18 24.18 -4.17
N CYS A 112 -15.94 24.20 -2.85
CA CYS A 112 -16.27 25.32 -1.94
C CYS A 112 -15.03 26.17 -1.63
#